data_AF-A0A836X4A1-F1
#
_entry.id   AF-A0A836X4A1-F1
#
_cell.length_a   1.000
_cell.length_b   1.000
_cell.length_c   1.000
_cell.angle_alpha   90.00
_cell.angle_beta   90.00
_cell.angle_gamma   90.00
#
_symmetry.space_group_name_H-M   'P 1'
#
loop_
_entity.id
_entity.type
_entity.pdbx_description
1 polymer ?
#
loop_
_entity_poly.entity_id
_entity_poly.type
_entity_poly.pdbx_seq_one_letter_code
_entity_poly.pdbx_strand_id
1 'polypeptide(L)'
;MDGTSDDVAANYRTVRQELEEYGHGIGSKPEIVALNKSDAMSSDVVAKKLQQLSTAVGAKAMILSAISGEGVEPILRALRDQIADKIEQNTDAVVAAGSAAWSPEN
;
A
#
# COMPACT_ATOMS: atom_id res chain seq x y z
N MET A 1 3.20 -3.20 -9.10
CA MET A 1 4.37 -3.59 -9.90
C MET A 1 3.95 -4.50 -11.04
N ASP A 2 4.57 -4.35 -12.20
CA ASP A 2 4.31 -5.18 -13.37
C ASP A 2 4.91 -6.58 -13.18
N GLY A 3 4.07 -7.62 -13.13
CA GLY A 3 4.50 -8.99 -12.93
C GLY A 3 5.29 -9.57 -14.10
N THR A 4 5.15 -9.06 -15.32
CA THR A 4 5.92 -9.56 -16.47
C THR A 4 7.37 -9.04 -16.50
N SER A 5 7.72 -8.07 -15.66
CA SER A 5 9.08 -7.54 -15.58
C SER A 5 10.05 -8.52 -14.93
N ASP A 6 11.31 -8.51 -15.38
CA ASP A 6 12.36 -9.43 -14.91
C ASP A 6 12.62 -9.32 -13.40
N ASP A 7 12.69 -8.10 -12.85
CA ASP A 7 12.92 -7.85 -11.43
C ASP A 7 11.87 -6.90 -10.83
N VAL A 8 10.82 -7.51 -10.28
CA VAL A 8 9.73 -6.78 -9.60
C VAL A 8 10.19 -6.07 -8.33
N ALA A 9 11.24 -6.56 -7.67
CA ALA A 9 11.76 -5.99 -6.45
C ALA A 9 12.63 -4.77 -6.72
N ALA A 10 13.45 -4.81 -7.78
CA ALA A 10 14.20 -3.64 -8.25
C ALA A 10 13.26 -2.52 -8.68
N ASN A 11 12.22 -2.84 -9.47
CA ASN A 11 11.23 -1.85 -9.88
C ASN A 11 10.56 -1.16 -8.68
N TYR A 12 10.20 -1.93 -7.64
CA TYR A 12 9.66 -1.35 -6.41
C TYR A 12 10.64 -0.41 -5.74
N ARG A 13 11.90 -0.82 -5.56
CA ARG A 13 12.93 0.02 -4.93
C ARG A 13 13.15 1.32 -5.70
N THR A 14 13.17 1.28 -7.03
CA THR A 14 13.28 2.47 -7.88
C THR A 14 12.12 3.43 -7.64
N VAL A 15 10.87 2.95 -7.75
CA VAL A 15 9.69 3.79 -7.51
C VAL A 15 9.68 4.36 -6.09
N ARG A 16 10.11 3.56 -5.10
CA ARG A 16 10.17 3.99 -3.71
C ARG A 16 11.17 5.12 -3.51
N GLN A 17 12.36 5.00 -4.11
CA GLN A 17 13.37 6.05 -4.08
C GLN A 17 12.87 7.35 -4.73
N GLU A 18 12.20 7.25 -5.89
CA GLU A 18 11.61 8.41 -6.57
C GLU A 18 10.55 9.11 -5.69
N LEU A 19 9.72 8.34 -4.97
CA LEU A 19 8.72 8.88 -4.04
C LEU A 19 9.35 9.55 -2.81
N GLU A 20 10.51 9.09 -2.36
CA GLU A 20 11.25 9.69 -1.25
C GLU A 20 11.94 10.99 -1.69
N GLU A 21 12.51 11.02 -2.89
CA GLU A 21 13.21 12.19 -3.44
C GLU A 21 12.23 13.28 -3.91
N TYR A 22 11.15 12.90 -4.60
CA TYR A 22 10.26 13.84 -5.31
C TYR A 22 8.80 13.79 -4.88
N GLY A 23 8.42 12.89 -3.97
CA GLY A 23 7.02 12.65 -3.63
C GLY A 23 6.37 13.67 -2.69
N HIS A 24 7.08 14.71 -2.22
CA HIS A 24 6.52 15.78 -1.39
C HIS A 24 5.69 15.27 -0.18
N GLY A 25 6.18 14.26 0.53
CA GLY A 25 5.49 13.65 1.67
C GLY A 25 4.50 12.54 1.32
N ILE A 26 4.40 12.12 0.05
CA ILE A 26 3.66 10.92 -0.35
C ILE A 26 4.34 9.65 0.20
N GLY A 27 5.68 9.61 0.22
CA GLY A 27 6.42 8.44 0.71
C GLY A 27 6.12 8.06 2.17
N SER A 28 5.63 8.97 3.01
CA SER A 28 5.28 8.65 4.41
C SER A 28 3.86 8.11 4.58
N LYS A 29 3.04 8.11 3.52
CA LYS A 29 1.68 7.58 3.59
C LYS A 29 1.70 6.05 3.58
N PRO A 30 0.70 5.38 4.20
CA PRO A 30 0.51 3.95 4.04
C PRO A 30 0.43 3.57 2.56
N GLU A 31 1.08 2.47 2.19
CA GLU A 31 1.10 1.97 0.83
C GLU A 31 0.51 0.56 0.74
N ILE A 32 -0.22 0.32 -0.35
CA ILE A 32 -0.70 -1.02 -0.74
C ILE A 32 -0.01 -1.36 -2.04
N VAL A 33 0.79 -2.43 -2.03
CA VAL A 33 1.57 -2.87 -3.19
C VAL A 33 0.95 -4.13 -3.77
N ALA A 34 0.67 -4.10 -5.07
CA ALA A 34 0.13 -5.24 -5.82
C ALA A 34 1.02 -5.67 -6.98
N LEU A 35 1.09 -6.97 -7.23
CA LEU A 35 1.66 -7.59 -8.43
C LEU A 35 0.58 -7.65 -9.51
N ASN A 36 0.71 -6.81 -10.54
CA ASN A 36 -0.23 -6.74 -11.65
C ASN A 36 0.14 -7.75 -12.76
N LYS A 37 -0.82 -8.03 -13.65
CA LYS A 37 -0.71 -8.98 -14.78
C LYS A 37 -0.52 -10.43 -14.36
N SER A 38 -1.17 -10.87 -13.28
CA SER A 38 -1.15 -12.29 -12.87
C SER A 38 -1.59 -13.25 -13.96
N ASP A 39 -2.52 -12.82 -14.82
CA ASP A 39 -3.06 -13.57 -15.96
C ASP A 39 -2.02 -13.93 -17.04
N ALA A 40 -0.92 -13.17 -17.12
CA ALA A 40 0.13 -13.39 -18.11
C ALA A 40 1.21 -14.40 -17.64
N MET A 41 1.04 -15.03 -16.49
CA MET A 41 2.04 -15.87 -15.84
C MET A 41 1.42 -17.15 -15.28
N SER A 42 2.25 -18.19 -15.08
CA SER A 42 1.81 -19.38 -14.35
C SER A 42 1.71 -19.10 -12.84
N SER A 43 0.90 -19.90 -12.14
CA SER A 43 0.72 -19.80 -10.68
C SER A 43 2.04 -19.83 -9.90
N ASP A 44 2.98 -20.66 -10.34
CA ASP A 44 4.28 -20.82 -9.67
C ASP A 44 5.15 -19.58 -9.83
N VAL A 45 5.10 -18.95 -11.01
CA VAL A 45 5.80 -17.68 -11.28
C VAL A 45 5.16 -16.56 -10.47
N VAL A 46 3.82 -16.49 -10.42
CA VAL A 46 3.09 -15.52 -9.61
C VAL A 46 3.49 -15.66 -8.14
N ALA A 47 3.48 -16.87 -7.58
CA ALA A 47 3.85 -17.10 -6.18
C ALA A 47 5.29 -16.67 -5.86
N LYS A 48 6.24 -17.02 -6.73
CA LYS A 48 7.65 -16.61 -6.58
C LYS A 48 7.82 -15.10 -6.62
N LYS A 49 7.23 -14.43 -7.61
CA LYS A 49 7.32 -12.97 -7.76
C LYS A 49 6.58 -12.23 -6.65
N LEU A 50 5.46 -12.75 -6.18
CA LEU A 50 4.73 -12.19 -5.04
C LEU A 50 5.57 -12.25 -3.77
N GLN A 51 6.27 -13.36 -3.54
CA GLN A 51 7.18 -13.50 -2.41
C GLN A 51 8.35 -12.52 -2.51
N GLN A 52 8.99 -12.42 -3.68
CA GLN A 52 10.08 -11.48 -3.92
C GLN A 52 9.64 -10.03 -3.69
N LEU A 53 8.47 -9.65 -4.20
CA LEU A 53 7.91 -8.32 -4.02
C LEU A 53 7.55 -8.06 -2.56
N SER A 54 6.91 -9.01 -1.87
CA SER A 54 6.55 -8.86 -0.46
C SER A 54 7.78 -8.67 0.43
N THR A 55 8.87 -9.39 0.15
CA THR A 55 10.15 -9.20 0.85
C THR A 55 10.73 -7.81 0.59
N ALA A 56 10.65 -7.30 -0.63
CA ALA A 56 11.15 -5.97 -0.97
C ALA A 56 10.35 -4.84 -0.31
N VAL A 57 9.03 -5.01 -0.20
CA VAL A 57 8.11 -4.06 0.43
C VAL A 57 8.22 -4.12 1.96
N GLY A 58 8.56 -5.28 2.53
CA GLY A 58 8.49 -5.52 3.97
C GLY A 58 7.07 -5.76 4.48
N ALA A 59 6.10 -5.92 3.58
CA ALA A 59 4.70 -6.22 3.87
C ALA A 59 4.12 -7.18 2.82
N LYS A 60 2.96 -7.76 3.12
CA LYS A 60 2.29 -8.68 2.19
C LYS A 60 1.83 -7.93 0.94
N ALA A 61 2.44 -8.25 -0.20
CA ALA A 61 1.95 -7.77 -1.50
C ALA A 61 0.66 -8.51 -1.90
N MET A 62 -0.18 -7.85 -2.69
CA MET A 62 -1.42 -8.41 -3.23
C MET A 62 -1.25 -8.85 -4.68
N ILE A 63 -2.15 -9.69 -5.18
CA ILE A 63 -2.18 -10.09 -6.60
C ILE A 63 -3.29 -9.29 -7.29
N LEU A 64 -3.04 -8.87 -8.53
CA LEU A 64 -3.98 -8.16 -9.38
C LEU A 64 -3.85 -8.58 -10.84
N SER A 65 -4.96 -8.62 -11.55
CA SER A 65 -5.00 -8.54 -13.01
C SER A 65 -5.98 -7.44 -13.42
N ALA A 66 -5.44 -6.37 -14.03
CA ALA A 66 -6.27 -5.31 -14.58
C ALA A 66 -7.13 -5.76 -15.77
N ILE A 67 -6.76 -6.85 -16.46
CA ILE A 67 -7.49 -7.38 -17.63
C ILE A 67 -8.65 -8.27 -17.17
N SER A 68 -8.38 -9.24 -16.30
CA SER A 68 -9.42 -10.17 -15.84
C SER A 68 -10.26 -9.62 -14.69
N GLY A 69 -9.78 -8.58 -14.00
CA GLY A 69 -10.38 -8.04 -12.78
C GLY A 69 -10.02 -8.83 -11.51
N GLU A 70 -9.20 -9.87 -11.62
CA GLU A 70 -8.72 -10.63 -10.47
C GLU A 70 -8.06 -9.71 -9.44
N GLY A 71 -8.43 -9.86 -8.16
CA GLY A 71 -7.80 -9.16 -7.05
C GLY A 71 -8.19 -7.69 -6.88
N VAL A 72 -8.96 -7.11 -7.80
CA VAL A 72 -9.41 -5.71 -7.72
C VAL A 72 -10.25 -5.47 -6.45
N GLU A 73 -11.27 -6.29 -6.22
CA GLU A 73 -12.17 -6.10 -5.08
C GLU A 73 -11.45 -6.21 -3.71
N PRO A 74 -10.61 -7.24 -3.45
CA PRO A 74 -9.79 -7.29 -2.24
C PRO A 74 -8.91 -6.05 -2.04
N ILE A 75 -8.29 -5.52 -3.11
CA ILE A 75 -7.44 -4.32 -3.02
C ILE A 75 -8.28 -3.10 -2.66
N LEU A 76 -9.44 -2.91 -3.27
CA LEU A 76 -10.33 -1.80 -2.97
C LEU A 76 -10.85 -1.85 -1.52
N ARG A 77 -11.12 -3.06 -1.00
CA ARG A 77 -11.49 -3.27 0.40
C ARG A 77 -10.34 -2.88 1.33
N ALA A 78 -9.12 -3.37 1.06
CA ALA A 78 -7.94 -3.01 1.84
C ALA A 78 -7.68 -1.49 1.83
N LEU A 79 -7.85 -0.83 0.68
CA LEU A 79 -7.72 0.62 0.56
C LEU A 79 -8.78 1.36 1.39
N ARG A 80 -10.05 0.95 1.27
CA ARG A 80 -11.15 1.54 2.05
C ARG A 80 -10.88 1.43 3.55
N ASP A 81 -10.44 0.25 4.01
CA ASP A 81 -10.18 -0.01 5.42
C ASP A 81 -9.02 0.86 5.93
N GLN A 82 -7.93 0.98 5.17
CA GLN A 82 -6.83 1.91 5.47
C GLN A 82 -7.27 3.37 5.56
N ILE A 83 -8.19 3.80 4.70
CA ILE A 83 -8.73 5.17 4.73
C ILE A 83 -9.59 5.37 5.98
N ALA A 84 -10.45 4.40 6.31
CA ALA A 84 -11.31 4.46 7.49
C ALA A 84 -10.49 4.56 8.78
N ASP A 85 -9.47 3.69 8.93
CA ASP A 85 -8.55 3.69 10.07
C ASP A 85 -7.86 5.04 10.22
N LYS A 86 -7.45 5.65 9.10
CA LYS A 86 -6.77 6.96 9.13
C LYS A 86 -7.69 8.10 9.56
N ILE A 87 -8.95 8.05 9.14
CA ILE A 87 -9.96 9.06 9.52
C ILE A 87 -10.27 8.97 11.01
N GLU A 88 -10.39 7.76 11.55
CA GLU A 88 -10.63 7.53 12.98
C GLU A 88 -9.46 8.06 13.82
N GLN A 89 -8.22 7.70 13.48
CA GLN A 89 -7.02 8.21 14.16
C GLN A 89 -6.91 9.74 14.13
N ASN A 90 -7.27 10.37 13.01
CA ASN A 90 -7.24 11.82 12.90
C ASN A 90 -8.34 12.48 13.74
N THR A 91 -9.51 11.85 13.83
CA THR A 91 -10.61 12.33 14.67
C THR A 91 -10.24 12.26 16.15
N ASP A 92 -9.68 11.14 16.61
CA ASP A 92 -9.22 10.99 17.99
C ASP A 92 -8.12 11.98 18.36
N ALA A 93 -7.16 12.21 17.46
CA ALA A 93 -6.10 13.19 17.65
C ALA A 93 -6.66 14.62 17.82
N VAL A 94 -7.69 14.99 17.06
CA VAL A 94 -8.35 16.30 17.16
C VAL A 94 -9.12 16.43 18.47
N VAL A 95 -9.85 15.39 18.89
CA VAL A 95 -10.59 15.39 20.16
C VAL A 95 -9.64 15.49 21.37
N ALA A 96 -8.53 14.74 21.35
CA ALA A 96 -7.51 14.78 22.40
C ALA A 96 -6.80 16.15 22.48
N ALA A 97 -6.50 16.77 21.35
CA ALA A 97 -5.91 18.11 21.31
C ALA A 97 -6.88 19.18 21.84
N GLY A 98 -8.18 19.06 21.52
CA GLY A 98 -9.22 19.97 22.00
C GLY A 98 -9.50 19.85 23.50
N SER A 99 -9.48 18.64 24.07
CA SER A 99 -9.70 18.42 25.50
C SER A 99 -8.51 18.86 26.36
N ALA A 100 -7.28 18.75 25.85
CA ALA A 100 -6.09 19.27 26.55
C ALA A 100 -6.03 20.81 26.55
N ALA A 101 -6.59 21.47 25.53
CA ALA A 101 -6.59 22.93 25.40
C ALA A 101 -7.67 23.63 26.26
N TRP A 102 -8.66 22.89 26.77
CA TRP A 102 -9.73 23.43 27.62
C TRP A 102 -9.78 22.67 28.95
N SER A 103 -9.13 23.23 29.97
CA SER A 103 -9.35 22.86 31.38
C SER A 103 -10.02 24.05 32.08
N PRO A 104 -11.29 23.96 32.50
CA PRO A 104 -11.87 24.97 33.36
C PRO A 104 -11.24 24.83 34.75
N GLU A 105 -10.32 25.73 35.10
CA GLU A 105 -9.75 25.84 36.45
C GLU A 105 -10.86 26.22 37.44
N ASN A 106 -10.85 25.55 38.60
CA ASN A 106 -11.77 25.74 39.73
C ASN A 106 -11.09 26.55 40.83
#